data_AF-A0A7C0WCW1-F1
#
_entry.id   AF-A0A7C0WCW1-F1
#
_cell.length_a   1.000
_cell.length_b   1.000
_cell.length_c   1.000
_cell.angle_alpha   90.00
_cell.angle_beta   90.00
_cell.angle_gamma   90.00
#
_symmetry.space_group_name_H-M   'P 1'
#
loop_
_entity.id
_entity.type
_entity.pdbx_description
1 polymer ?
#
loop_
_entity_poly.entity_id
_entity_poly.type
_entity_poly.pdbx_seq_one_letter_code
_entity_poly.pdbx_strand_id
1 'polypeptide(L)'
;NAVERAVVLSQSRTLGIKDFAVLRSSPAPLSRPLSLQEVEKQHIQQILEEYNWNVTQASKALEINRVTLHKKIKRFNLERRV
;
A
#
# COMPACT_ATOMS: atom_id res chain seq x y z
N ASN A 1 -8.39 17.79 -22.59
CA ASN A 1 -8.56 18.81 -21.53
C ASN A 1 -9.60 18.33 -20.50
N ALA A 2 -9.58 18.78 -19.24
CA ALA A 2 -10.51 18.25 -18.21
C ALA A 2 -11.97 18.66 -18.45
N VAL A 3 -12.19 19.88 -18.95
CA VAL A 3 -13.50 20.41 -19.33
C VAL A 3 -14.09 19.65 -20.52
N GLU A 4 -13.27 19.36 -21.54
CA GLU A 4 -13.69 18.56 -22.72
C GLU A 4 -14.16 17.16 -22.32
N ARG A 5 -13.43 16.49 -21.41
CA ARG A 5 -13.80 15.14 -20.93
C ARG A 5 -15.10 15.16 -20.13
N ALA A 6 -15.33 16.19 -19.31
CA ALA A 6 -16.57 16.35 -18.57
C ALA A 6 -17.77 16.56 -19.51
N VAL A 7 -17.60 17.37 -20.57
CA VAL A 7 -18.65 17.61 -21.59
C VAL A 7 -18.97 16.35 -22.39
N VAL A 8 -17.96 15.55 -22.76
CA VAL A 8 -18.16 14.30 -23.50
C VAL A 8 -18.84 13.22 -22.66
N LEU A 9 -18.58 13.19 -21.34
CA LEU A 9 -19.14 12.19 -20.42
C LEU A 9 -20.53 12.57 -19.89
N SER A 10 -20.89 13.85 -19.89
CA SER A 10 -22.18 14.32 -19.39
C SER A 10 -23.29 14.12 -20.43
N GLN A 11 -24.34 13.36 -20.08
CA GLN A 11 -25.54 13.19 -20.90
C GLN A 11 -26.61 14.28 -20.64
N SER A 12 -26.26 15.34 -19.91
CA SER A 12 -27.18 16.40 -19.47
C SER A 12 -26.64 17.79 -19.81
N ARG A 13 -27.55 18.78 -19.92
CA ARG A 13 -27.24 20.17 -20.30
C ARG A 13 -26.58 20.98 -19.17
N THR A 14 -26.49 20.41 -17.97
CA THR A 14 -25.87 21.01 -16.78
C THR A 14 -24.82 20.08 -16.20
N LEU A 15 -23.58 20.56 -16.08
CA LEU A 15 -22.48 19.84 -15.45
C LEU A 15 -22.59 19.95 -13.92
N GLY A 16 -22.79 18.82 -13.25
CA GLY A 16 -22.80 18.71 -11.80
C GLY A 16 -21.46 18.17 -11.26
N ILE A 17 -21.28 18.27 -9.94
CA ILE A 17 -20.06 17.79 -9.25
C ILE A 17 -19.79 16.30 -9.53
N LYS A 18 -20.84 15.51 -9.78
CA LYS A 18 -20.76 14.08 -10.11
C LYS A 18 -20.10 13.82 -11.48
N ASP A 19 -20.25 14.72 -12.45
CA ASP A 19 -19.64 14.59 -13.78
C ASP A 19 -18.12 14.80 -13.75
N PHE A 20 -17.61 15.44 -12.69
CA PHE A 20 -16.19 15.60 -12.41
C PHE A 20 -15.63 14.53 -11.45
N ALA A 21 -16.47 13.64 -10.91
CA ALA A 21 -16.00 12.61 -9.98
C ALA A 21 -15.05 11.61 -10.65
N VAL A 22 -15.23 11.33 -11.94
CA VAL A 22 -14.31 10.49 -12.75
C VAL A 22 -12.96 11.19 -12.99
N LEU A 23 -12.94 12.52 -12.96
CA LEU A 23 -11.71 13.33 -13.07
C LEU A 23 -10.99 13.49 -11.73
N ARG A 24 -11.66 13.17 -10.62
CA ARG A 24 -10.98 12.88 -9.37
C ARG A 24 -10.34 11.49 -9.49
N SER A 25 -9.26 11.42 -10.26
CA SER A 25 -8.10 10.71 -9.74
C SER A 25 -7.78 11.43 -8.44
N SER A 26 -8.39 11.02 -7.33
CA SER A 26 -7.76 11.25 -6.04
C SER A 26 -6.37 10.68 -6.27
N PRO A 27 -5.30 11.49 -6.22
CA PRO A 27 -4.00 10.89 -6.02
C PRO A 27 -4.25 10.03 -4.79
N ALA A 28 -4.12 8.70 -4.90
CA ALA A 28 -4.00 7.87 -3.71
C ALA A 28 -3.02 8.65 -2.83
N PRO A 29 -3.44 9.06 -1.61
CA PRO A 29 -2.82 10.15 -0.87
C PRO A 29 -1.33 9.95 -1.01
N LEU A 30 -0.63 10.87 -1.72
CA LEU A 30 0.74 10.68 -2.19
C LEU A 30 1.51 10.14 -1.00
N SER A 31 1.67 8.81 -0.95
CA SER A 31 2.19 8.15 0.22
C SER A 31 3.61 8.65 0.22
N ARG A 32 3.96 9.48 1.21
CA ARG A 32 5.28 10.11 1.30
C ARG A 32 6.30 9.06 0.89
N PRO A 33 7.25 9.36 -0.01
CA PRO A 33 8.18 8.36 -0.50
C PRO A 33 8.76 7.63 0.71
N LEU A 34 8.36 6.37 0.86
CA LEU A 34 8.69 5.59 2.01
C LEU A 34 10.20 5.40 1.97
N SER A 35 10.87 5.64 3.08
CA SER A 35 12.28 5.27 3.18
C SER A 35 12.41 3.76 2.90
N LEU A 36 13.56 3.33 2.38
CA LEU A 36 13.83 1.89 2.18
C LEU A 36 13.56 1.08 3.45
N GLN A 37 13.84 1.67 4.62
CA GLN A 37 13.58 1.06 5.91
C GLN A 37 12.08 0.85 6.18
N GLU A 38 11.23 1.80 5.78
CA GLU A 38 9.79 1.74 6.00
C GLU A 38 9.12 0.77 5.01
N VAL A 39 9.58 0.74 3.75
CA VAL A 39 9.15 -0.26 2.76
C VAL A 39 9.51 -1.66 3.26
N GLU A 40 10.74 -1.86 3.72
CA GLU A 40 11.18 -3.14 4.29
C GLU A 40 10.34 -3.55 5.51
N LYS A 41 10.08 -2.61 6.43
CA LYS A 41 9.26 -2.86 7.61
C LYS A 41 7.85 -3.33 7.23
N GLN A 42 7.19 -2.62 6.33
CA GLN A 42 5.83 -2.95 5.88
C GLN A 42 5.81 -4.30 5.19
N HIS A 43 6.78 -4.57 4.31
CA HIS A 43 6.86 -5.83 3.59
C HIS A 43 7.05 -7.02 4.54
N ILE A 44 7.95 -6.89 5.52
CA ILE A 44 8.18 -7.94 6.52
C ILE A 44 6.93 -8.17 7.38
N GLN A 45 6.24 -7.12 7.80
CA GLN A 45 4.99 -7.24 8.55
C GLN A 45 3.93 -8.01 7.76
N GLN A 46 3.73 -7.64 6.48
CA GLN A 46 2.75 -8.28 5.61
C GLN A 46 3.03 -9.77 5.46
N ILE A 47 4.29 -10.15 5.18
CA ILE A 47 4.65 -11.56 5.04
C ILE A 47 4.51 -12.31 6.38
N LEU A 48 4.83 -11.66 7.51
CA LEU A 48 4.60 -12.28 8.81
C LEU A 48 3.11 -12.54 9.06
N GLU A 49 2.22 -11.63 8.69
CA GLU A 49 0.77 -11.82 8.81
C GLU A 49 0.24 -12.94 7.89
N GLU A 50 0.65 -12.92 6.62
CA GLU A 50 0.26 -13.91 5.60
C GLU A 50 0.60 -15.35 6.02
N TYR A 51 1.76 -15.53 6.64
CA TYR A 51 2.22 -16.84 7.14
C TYR A 51 1.87 -17.08 8.61
N ASN A 52 0.87 -16.37 9.16
CA ASN A 52 0.41 -16.50 10.55
C ASN A 52 1.54 -16.44 11.59
N TRP A 53 2.52 -15.58 11.37
CA TRP A 53 3.72 -15.41 12.19
C TRP A 53 4.65 -16.63 12.24
N ASN A 54 4.54 -17.54 11.27
CA ASN A 54 5.48 -18.64 11.11
C ASN A 54 6.80 -18.11 10.52
N VAL A 55 7.73 -17.74 11.39
CA VAL A 55 9.02 -17.12 11.02
C VAL A 55 9.83 -18.00 10.05
N THR A 56 9.72 -19.33 10.16
CA THR A 56 10.42 -20.25 9.24
C THR A 56 9.89 -20.10 7.81
N GLN A 57 8.57 -20.12 7.62
CA GLN A 57 7.97 -19.97 6.29
C GLN A 57 8.12 -18.55 5.75
N ALA A 58 7.89 -17.53 6.61
CA ALA A 58 8.10 -16.13 6.25
C ALA A 58 9.54 -15.83 5.82
N SER A 59 10.54 -16.43 6.48
CA SER A 59 11.95 -16.26 6.09
C SER A 59 12.28 -16.86 4.72
N LYS A 60 11.62 -17.97 4.35
CA LYS A 60 11.75 -18.56 3.02
C LYS A 60 11.09 -17.69 1.95
N ALA A 61 9.90 -17.16 2.22
CA ALA A 61 9.19 -16.27 1.31
C ALA A 61 9.95 -14.95 1.07
N LEU A 62 10.63 -14.44 2.09
CA LEU A 62 11.50 -13.25 1.99
C LEU A 62 12.91 -13.56 1.45
N GLU A 63 13.23 -14.82 1.18
CA GLU A 63 14.55 -15.29 0.74
C GLU A 63 15.72 -14.82 1.64
N ILE A 64 15.48 -14.78 2.96
CA ILE A 64 16.49 -14.42 3.96
C ILE A 64 16.65 -15.52 5.01
N ASN A 65 17.79 -15.50 5.69
CA ASN A 65 17.99 -16.39 6.83
C ASN A 65 16.99 -16.04 7.97
N ARG A 66 16.42 -17.07 8.60
CA ARG A 66 15.56 -16.94 9.79
C ARG A 66 16.17 -16.05 10.89
N VAL A 67 17.47 -16.13 11.12
CA VAL A 67 18.18 -15.29 12.11
C VAL A 67 18.12 -13.82 11.72
N THR A 68 18.25 -13.51 10.42
CA THR A 68 18.12 -12.16 9.89
C THR A 68 16.69 -11.63 10.07
N LEU A 69 15.69 -12.47 9.79
CA LEU A 69 14.29 -12.10 10.00
C LEU A 69 14.01 -11.79 11.48
N HIS A 70 14.49 -12.61 12.42
CA HIS A 70 14.35 -12.34 13.86
C HIS A 70 15.01 -11.00 14.26
N LYS A 71 16.21 -10.68 13.74
CA LYS A 71 16.86 -9.39 14.00
C LYS A 71 16.03 -8.22 13.46
N LYS A 72 15.44 -8.36 12.27
CA LYS A 72 14.59 -7.33 11.65
C LYS A 72 13.28 -7.13 12.41
N ILE A 73 12.63 -8.20 12.86
CA ILE A 73 11.43 -8.14 13.73
C ILE A 73 11.72 -7.31 14.98
N LYS A 74 12.84 -7.61 15.67
CA LYS A 74 13.26 -6.87 16.86
C LYS A 74 13.63 -5.42 16.53
N ARG A 75 14.38 -5.18 15.45
CA ARG A 75 14.80 -3.82 15.03
C ARG A 75 13.59 -2.93 14.73
N PHE A 76 12.54 -3.48 14.14
CA PHE A 76 11.35 -2.74 13.73
C PHE A 76 10.22 -2.77 14.75
N ASN A 77 10.42 -3.44 15.89
CA ASN A 77 9.40 -3.70 16.91
C ASN A 77 8.08 -4.19 16.29
N LEU A 78 8.18 -5.22 15.44
CA LEU A 78 7.01 -5.82 14.82
C LEU A 78 6.31 -6.74 15.82
N GLU A 79 5.00 -6.58 15.94
CA GLU A 79 4.16 -7.32 16.86
C GLU A 79 2.95 -7.89 16.14
N ARG A 80 2.49 -9.06 16.60
CA ARG A 80 1.26 -9.67 16.10
C ARG A 80 0.10 -8.80 16.56
N ARG A 81 -0.60 -8.20 15.60
CA ARG A 81 -1.90 -7.58 15.83
C ARG A 81 -2.88 -8.73 16.12
N VAL A 82 -3.24 -8.89 17.39
CA VAL A 82 -4.31 -9.78 17.88
C VAL A 82 -5.67 -9.13 17.69
#